data_AF-A0A940NWZ7-F1
#
_entry.id   AF-A0A940NWZ7-F1
#
_cell.length_a   1.000
_cell.length_b   1.000
_cell.length_c   1.000
_cell.angle_alpha   90.00
_cell.angle_beta   90.00
_cell.angle_gamma   90.00
#
_symmetry.space_group_name_H-M   'P 1'
#
loop_
_entity.id
_entity.type
_entity.pdbx_description
1 polymer ?
#
loop_
_entity_poly.entity_id
_entity_poly.type
_entity_poly.pdbx_seq_one_letter_code
_entity_poly.pdbx_strand_id
1 'polypeptide(L)'
;MLDIKYIVENEQKVRQNIIDRNMECDLDRLLAVYRTLKDVRAKVESTRTEINQNQKKIKSAASDAERQEIVANGKQLKETLAAAQQELTDLEAEYQALMFTVPNMMAEDTPIGKNEDLNVELERFMEPTKFDFKPKSHVELGKALDLFDFDAGTKVAGTKFYYLKNELVLLDLAIQQFCFQKLIKKGFTPLITPDLAKSDILRGSGFNPRGGERNIYNIEGMDLNLIATAEITIGGMLSGQTFEAKDLPMKFCALSHCFRTEAGAAGRAGYGLYRVHQFTKVEMYQFTTNETGEDALQELLGIEKEIYQDLK
;
A
#
# COMPACT_ATOMS: atom_id res chain seq x y z
N MET A 1 6.64 -0.64 6.28
CA MET A 1 7.69 0.41 6.30
C MET A 1 8.98 -0.22 6.80
N LEU A 2 10.14 0.26 6.35
CA LEU A 2 11.43 -0.18 6.93
C LEU A 2 11.56 0.31 8.37
N ASP A 3 12.29 -0.44 9.20
CA ASP A 3 12.66 0.01 10.55
C ASP A 3 13.64 1.19 10.44
N ILE A 4 13.35 2.28 11.15
CA ILE A 4 14.23 3.46 11.22
C ILE A 4 15.64 3.11 11.73
N LYS A 5 15.78 2.09 12.60
CA LYS A 5 17.09 1.61 13.04
C LYS A 5 17.89 1.04 11.88
N TYR A 6 17.26 0.20 11.06
CA TYR A 6 17.88 -0.34 9.85
C TYR A 6 18.32 0.77 8.91
N ILE A 7 17.47 1.78 8.70
CA ILE A 7 17.78 2.94 7.84
C ILE A 7 19.03 3.68 8.35
N VAL A 8 19.11 3.96 9.66
CA VAL A 8 20.25 4.67 10.26
C VAL A 8 21.54 3.84 10.18
N GLU A 9 21.45 2.53 10.42
CA GLU A 9 22.61 1.63 10.40
C GLU A 9 23.09 1.31 8.97
N ASN A 10 22.21 1.41 7.98
CA ASN A 10 22.47 1.03 6.59
C ASN A 10 22.21 2.19 5.61
N GLU A 11 22.47 3.43 6.03
CA GLU A 11 22.12 4.66 5.29
C GLU A 11 22.55 4.59 3.81
N GLN A 12 23.80 4.19 3.55
CA GLN A 12 24.34 4.11 2.19
C GLN A 12 23.60 3.09 1.31
N LYS A 13 23.22 1.93 1.88
CA LYS A 13 22.46 0.91 1.16
C LYS A 13 21.06 1.39 0.83
N VAL A 14 20.39 2.04 1.79
CA VAL A 14 19.05 2.60 1.57
C VAL A 14 19.09 3.72 0.52
N ARG A 15 20.11 4.58 0.58
CA ARG A 15 20.32 5.65 -0.42
C ARG A 15 20.51 5.07 -1.82
N GLN A 16 21.34 4.05 -1.97
CA GLN A 16 21.54 3.38 -3.25
C GLN A 16 20.25 2.72 -3.75
N ASN A 17 19.51 2.03 -2.87
CA ASN A 17 18.23 1.41 -3.21
C ASN A 17 17.18 2.44 -3.70
N ILE A 18 17.13 3.64 -3.11
CA ILE A 18 16.24 4.72 -3.58
C ILE A 18 16.58 5.12 -5.02
N ILE A 19 17.88 5.25 -5.33
CA ILE A 19 18.38 5.58 -6.68
C ILE A 19 18.04 4.45 -7.66
N ASP A 20 18.34 3.21 -7.29
CA ASP A 20 18.16 2.05 -8.17
C ASP A 20 16.68 1.77 -8.45
N ARG A 21 15.79 2.06 -7.49
CA ARG A 21 14.32 2.02 -7.67
C ARG A 21 13.76 3.22 -8.44
N ASN A 22 14.60 4.21 -8.76
CA ASN A 22 14.21 5.45 -9.42
C ASN A 22 13.04 6.16 -8.70
N MET A 23 13.12 6.27 -7.37
CA MET A 23 12.08 6.89 -6.54
C MET A 23 12.58 8.16 -5.86
N GLU A 24 11.66 9.11 -5.66
CA GLU A 24 11.95 10.33 -4.90
C GLU A 24 11.72 10.10 -3.40
N CYS A 25 12.78 10.28 -2.61
CA CYS A 25 12.74 10.19 -1.15
C CYS A 25 13.84 11.08 -0.56
N ASP A 26 13.47 12.07 0.24
CA ASP A 26 14.44 12.93 0.95
C ASP A 26 14.94 12.25 2.22
N LEU A 27 15.90 11.34 2.03
CA LEU A 27 16.51 10.58 3.12
C LEU A 27 17.28 11.49 4.10
N ASP A 28 17.90 12.56 3.60
CA ASP A 28 18.67 13.48 4.44
C ASP A 28 17.75 14.26 5.38
N ARG A 29 16.62 14.75 4.87
CA ARG A 29 15.60 15.39 5.71
C ARG A 29 15.01 14.41 6.72
N LEU A 30 14.71 13.18 6.32
CA LEU A 30 14.21 12.15 7.24
C LEU A 30 15.18 11.92 8.42
N LEU A 31 16.47 11.75 8.14
CA LEU A 31 17.48 11.53 9.16
C LEU A 31 17.69 12.75 10.06
N ALA A 32 17.64 13.96 9.51
CA ALA A 32 17.69 15.20 10.27
C ALA A 32 16.49 15.34 11.22
N VAL A 33 15.28 15.15 10.69
CA VAL A 33 14.03 15.18 11.48
C VAL A 33 14.06 14.12 12.58
N TYR A 34 14.51 12.90 12.27
CA TYR A 34 14.63 11.84 13.27
C TYR A 34 15.60 12.17 14.40
N ARG A 35 16.75 12.82 14.11
CA ARG A 35 17.70 13.28 15.13
C ARG A 35 17.06 14.32 16.05
N THR A 36 16.46 15.37 15.47
CA THR A 36 15.75 16.41 16.24
C THR A 36 14.61 15.83 17.06
N LEU A 37 13.84 14.89 16.48
CA LEU A 37 12.73 14.23 17.16
C LEU A 37 13.19 13.49 18.43
N LYS A 38 14.36 12.83 18.40
CA LYS A 38 14.94 12.19 19.59
C LYS A 38 15.29 13.22 20.67
N ASP A 39 15.89 14.34 20.28
CA ASP A 39 16.30 15.40 21.22
C ASP A 39 15.09 16.09 21.85
N VAL A 40 14.05 16.40 21.05
CA VAL A 40 12.81 17.01 21.54
C VAL A 40 12.06 16.06 22.46
N ARG A 41 11.98 14.76 22.13
CA ARG A 41 11.41 13.74 23.05
C ARG A 41 12.14 13.71 24.38
N ALA A 42 13.47 13.72 24.36
CA ALA A 42 14.27 13.76 25.59
C ALA A 42 14.02 15.05 26.39
N LYS A 43 13.92 16.20 25.72
CA LYS A 43 13.59 17.50 26.34
C LYS A 43 12.20 17.53 26.97
N VAL A 44 11.19 16.95 26.31
CA VAL A 44 9.83 16.85 26.87
C VAL A 44 9.85 16.04 28.17
N GLU A 45 10.53 14.88 28.18
CA GLU A 45 10.63 14.03 29.38
C GLU A 45 11.46 14.66 30.50
N SER A 46 12.57 15.34 30.17
CA SER A 46 13.36 16.06 31.17
C SER A 46 12.57 17.22 31.79
N THR A 47 11.87 18.00 30.97
CA THR A 47 11.05 19.13 31.43
C THR A 47 9.88 18.64 32.31
N ARG A 48 9.23 17.53 31.96
CA ARG A 48 8.22 16.88 32.83
C ARG A 48 8.81 16.50 34.18
N THR A 49 10.01 15.94 34.18
CA THR A 49 10.72 15.58 35.41
C THR A 49 11.04 16.82 36.26
N GLU A 50 11.54 17.89 35.64
CA GLU A 50 11.83 19.17 36.31
C GLU A 50 10.57 19.81 36.90
N ILE A 51 9.44 19.79 36.19
CA ILE A 51 8.15 20.27 36.71
C ILE A 51 7.75 19.50 37.97
N ASN A 52 7.86 18.17 37.94
CA ASN A 52 7.52 17.32 39.08
C ASN A 52 8.45 17.59 40.28
N GLN A 53 9.74 17.81 40.04
CA GLN A 53 10.70 18.18 41.08
C GLN A 53 10.41 19.58 41.65
N ASN A 54 10.11 20.55 40.79
CA ASN A 54 9.77 21.91 41.17
C ASN A 54 8.49 21.95 42.03
N GLN A 55 7.49 21.14 41.71
CA GLN A 55 6.28 20.99 42.51
C GLN A 55 6.54 20.43 43.92
N LYS A 56 7.51 19.50 44.06
CA LYS A 56 7.91 18.98 45.38
C LYS A 56 8.55 20.05 46.26
N LYS A 57 9.33 20.96 45.67
CA LYS A 57 10.00 22.07 46.38
C LYS A 57 9.01 23.09 46.97
N ILE A 58 7.81 23.23 46.39
CA ILE A 58 6.78 24.16 46.90
C ILE A 58 6.40 23.86 48.35
N LYS A 59 6.36 22.58 48.74
CA LYS A 59 5.98 22.17 50.11
C LYS A 59 7.09 22.40 51.14
N SER A 60 8.33 22.59 50.69
CA SER A 60 9.51 22.77 51.53
C SER A 60 10.07 24.20 51.49
N ALA A 61 9.36 25.16 50.89
CA ALA A 61 9.79 26.55 50.81
C ALA A 61 9.87 27.17 52.22
N ALA A 62 10.99 27.83 52.53
CA ALA A 62 11.27 28.45 53.83
C ALA A 62 10.67 29.85 53.97
N SER A 63 10.26 30.49 52.86
CA SER A 63 9.65 31.81 52.84
C SER A 63 8.64 31.98 51.70
N ASP A 64 7.78 32.98 51.81
CA ASP A 64 6.83 33.34 50.75
C ASP A 64 7.55 33.84 49.47
N ALA A 65 8.71 34.50 49.61
CA ALA A 65 9.51 34.92 48.48
C ALA A 65 10.09 33.73 47.70
N GLU A 66 10.65 32.74 48.39
CA GLU A 66 11.14 31.50 47.77
C GLU A 66 9.99 30.72 47.12
N ARG A 67 8.81 30.68 47.76
CA ARG A 67 7.63 30.06 47.19
C ARG A 67 7.18 30.74 45.90
N GLN A 68 7.20 32.07 45.83
CA GLN A 68 6.88 32.83 44.61
C GLN A 68 7.86 32.54 43.48
N GLU A 69 9.17 32.43 43.78
CA GLU A 69 10.19 32.08 42.80
C GLU A 69 9.99 30.66 42.23
N ILE A 70 9.70 29.68 43.10
CA ILE A 70 9.40 28.30 42.68
C ILE A 70 8.14 28.26 41.80
N VAL A 71 7.11 29.04 42.13
CA VAL A 71 5.90 29.15 41.31
C VAL A 71 6.18 29.78 39.94
N ALA A 72 6.99 30.85 39.90
CA ALA A 72 7.41 31.50 38.65
C ALA A 72 8.22 30.53 37.76
N ASN A 73 9.19 29.82 38.34
CA ASN A 73 9.96 28.79 37.63
C ASN A 73 9.04 27.66 37.10
N GLY A 74 8.08 27.21 37.91
CA GLY A 74 7.10 26.22 37.50
C GLY A 74 6.21 26.67 36.34
N LYS A 75 5.89 27.97 36.27
CA LYS A 75 5.17 28.56 35.13
C LYS A 75 6.04 28.56 33.88
N GLN A 76 7.30 29.00 33.98
CA GLN A 76 8.25 28.98 32.88
C GLN A 76 8.46 27.58 32.31
N LEU A 77 8.63 26.58 33.18
CA LEU A 77 8.77 25.17 32.78
C LEU A 77 7.53 24.65 32.05
N LYS A 78 6.32 25.03 32.47
CA LYS A 78 5.08 24.67 31.77
C LYS A 78 4.99 25.31 30.39
N GLU A 79 5.42 26.56 30.24
CA GLU A 79 5.48 27.23 28.94
C GLU A 79 6.50 26.57 28.02
N THR A 80 7.69 26.21 28.53
CA THR A 80 8.68 25.43 27.78
C THR A 80 8.18 24.05 27.38
N LEU A 81 7.46 23.36 28.28
CA LEU A 81 6.87 22.06 27.98
C LEU A 81 5.81 22.17 26.88
N ALA A 82 4.95 23.17 26.93
CA ALA A 82 3.92 23.39 25.90
C ALA A 82 4.55 23.66 24.52
N ALA A 83 5.59 24.51 24.47
CA ALA A 83 6.32 24.77 23.23
C ALA A 83 7.00 23.49 22.67
N ALA A 84 7.66 22.71 23.53
CA ALA A 84 8.31 21.46 23.13
C ALA A 84 7.30 20.39 22.70
N GLN A 85 6.09 20.37 23.25
CA GLN A 85 5.01 19.46 22.85
C GLN A 85 4.43 19.81 21.49
N GLN A 86 4.29 21.11 21.19
CA GLN A 86 3.88 21.55 19.86
C GLN A 86 4.94 21.17 18.82
N GLU A 87 6.21 21.48 19.10
CA GLU A 87 7.34 21.09 18.25
C GLU A 87 7.40 19.57 18.03
N LEU A 88 7.18 18.78 19.09
CA LEU A 88 7.10 17.32 19.00
C LEU A 88 5.99 16.87 18.05
N THR A 89 4.79 17.45 18.15
CA THR A 89 3.63 17.10 17.32
C THR A 89 3.92 17.36 15.84
N ASP A 90 4.50 18.53 15.54
CA ASP A 90 4.81 18.94 14.17
C ASP A 90 5.92 18.04 13.57
N LEU A 91 6.97 17.74 14.34
CA LEU A 91 8.04 16.85 13.93
C LEU A 91 7.57 15.40 13.76
N GLU A 92 6.65 14.91 14.58
CA GLU A 92 6.09 13.57 14.43
C GLU A 92 5.26 13.44 13.15
N ALA A 93 4.48 14.46 12.81
CA ALA A 93 3.73 14.49 11.56
C ALA A 93 4.66 14.50 10.33
N GLU A 94 5.70 15.34 10.35
CA GLU A 94 6.71 15.40 9.28
C GLU A 94 7.50 14.09 9.17
N TYR A 95 7.95 13.54 10.31
CA TYR A 95 8.65 12.26 10.37
C TYR A 95 7.81 11.13 9.75
N GLN A 96 6.53 11.03 10.12
CA GLN A 96 5.64 10.02 9.55
C GLN A 96 5.48 10.19 8.04
N ALA A 97 5.26 11.43 7.56
CA ALA A 97 5.14 11.71 6.14
C ALA A 97 6.39 11.26 5.36
N LEU A 98 7.58 11.56 5.87
CA LEU A 98 8.86 11.14 5.27
C LEU A 98 9.07 9.62 5.36
N MET A 99 8.70 8.97 6.47
CA MET A 99 8.82 7.52 6.60
C MET A 99 7.97 6.75 5.58
N PHE A 100 6.81 7.30 5.18
CA PHE A 100 5.95 6.68 4.17
C PHE A 100 6.52 6.76 2.75
N THR A 101 7.45 7.68 2.47
CA THR A 101 8.09 7.80 1.15
C THR A 101 9.24 6.80 0.96
N VAL A 102 9.83 6.29 2.05
CA VAL A 102 10.92 5.31 1.99
C VAL A 102 10.43 4.01 1.34
N PRO A 103 11.01 3.58 0.20
CA PRO A 103 10.61 2.35 -0.47
C PRO A 103 11.12 1.11 0.27
N ASN A 104 10.54 -0.04 -0.05
CA ASN A 104 11.11 -1.31 0.41
C ASN A 104 12.50 -1.54 -0.22
N MET A 105 13.34 -2.35 0.42
CA MET A 105 14.58 -2.80 -0.21
C MET A 105 14.26 -3.72 -1.39
N MET A 106 14.98 -3.57 -2.50
CA MET A 106 14.93 -4.54 -3.59
C MET A 106 15.61 -5.85 -3.15
N ALA A 107 15.15 -6.97 -3.69
CA ALA A 107 15.88 -8.22 -3.57
C ALA A 107 17.16 -8.17 -4.40
N GLU A 108 18.18 -8.92 -4.00
CA GLU A 108 19.52 -8.87 -4.62
C GLU A 108 19.51 -9.29 -6.10
N ASP A 109 18.53 -10.09 -6.50
CA ASP A 109 18.33 -10.59 -7.86
C ASP A 109 17.44 -9.69 -8.72
N THR A 110 16.91 -8.60 -8.17
CA THR A 110 16.06 -7.65 -8.90
C THR A 110 16.90 -6.84 -9.89
N PRO A 111 16.63 -6.91 -11.22
CA PRO A 111 17.36 -6.11 -12.20
C PRO A 111 17.16 -4.61 -11.98
N ILE A 112 18.23 -3.84 -12.09
CA ILE A 112 18.16 -2.37 -12.00
C ILE A 112 17.71 -1.81 -13.35
N GLY A 113 16.59 -1.09 -13.35
CA GLY A 113 16.00 -0.50 -14.55
C GLY A 113 15.25 0.79 -14.26
N LYS A 114 15.35 1.75 -15.20
CA LYS A 114 14.66 3.04 -15.10
C LYS A 114 13.18 2.98 -15.49
N ASN A 115 12.80 1.99 -16.31
CA ASN A 115 11.47 1.82 -16.88
C ASN A 115 11.23 0.36 -17.27
N GLU A 116 10.03 0.08 -17.77
CA GLU A 116 9.58 -1.27 -18.19
C GLU A 116 10.39 -1.88 -19.34
N ASP A 117 11.07 -1.06 -20.16
CA ASP A 117 11.90 -1.53 -21.29
C ASP A 117 13.12 -2.33 -20.84
N LEU A 118 13.52 -2.18 -19.56
CA LEU A 118 14.66 -2.88 -18.97
C LEU A 118 14.25 -4.12 -18.16
N ASN A 119 12.97 -4.49 -18.19
CA ASN A 119 12.53 -5.74 -17.60
C ASN A 119 13.15 -6.94 -18.32
N VAL A 120 13.56 -7.94 -17.56
CA VAL A 120 14.15 -9.17 -18.09
C VAL A 120 13.07 -10.24 -18.24
N GLU A 121 12.91 -10.76 -19.45
CA GLU A 121 12.04 -11.92 -19.70
C GLU A 121 12.71 -13.18 -19.14
N LEU A 122 12.08 -13.79 -18.12
CA LEU A 122 12.61 -15.00 -17.46
C LEU A 122 12.16 -16.29 -18.14
N GLU A 123 10.92 -16.33 -18.63
CA GLU A 123 10.31 -17.53 -19.20
C GLU A 123 9.27 -17.17 -20.25
N ARG A 124 9.18 -18.00 -21.30
CA ARG A 124 8.15 -17.95 -22.33
C ARG A 124 7.46 -19.29 -22.45
N PHE A 125 6.12 -19.27 -22.49
CA PHE A 125 5.32 -20.48 -22.65
C PHE A 125 4.49 -20.47 -23.93
N MET A 126 4.88 -21.35 -24.86
CA MET A 126 4.37 -21.46 -26.23
C MET A 126 4.68 -20.25 -27.12
N GLU A 127 4.38 -20.43 -28.41
CA GLU A 127 4.44 -19.38 -29.42
C GLU A 127 3.05 -18.75 -29.62
N PRO A 128 2.97 -17.43 -29.93
CA PRO A 128 1.72 -16.79 -30.32
C PRO A 128 1.06 -17.51 -31.51
N THR A 129 -0.25 -17.72 -31.44
CA THR A 129 -1.03 -18.38 -32.50
C THR A 129 -0.84 -17.68 -33.84
N LYS A 130 -0.48 -18.46 -34.87
CA LYS A 130 -0.41 -17.97 -36.25
C LYS A 130 -1.76 -18.13 -36.92
N PHE A 131 -2.34 -17.01 -37.31
CA PHE A 131 -3.60 -16.97 -38.06
C PHE A 131 -3.33 -16.90 -39.57
N ASP A 132 -4.10 -17.65 -40.35
CA ASP A 132 -4.15 -17.57 -41.81
C ASP A 132 -5.09 -16.45 -42.31
N PHE A 133 -5.71 -15.73 -41.38
CA PHE A 133 -6.50 -14.52 -41.60
C PHE A 133 -5.99 -13.37 -40.73
N LYS A 134 -6.45 -12.14 -41.01
CA LYS A 134 -6.18 -10.97 -40.16
C LYS A 134 -6.96 -11.11 -38.83
N PRO A 135 -6.29 -11.33 -37.68
CA PRO A 135 -7.01 -11.48 -36.43
C PRO A 135 -7.73 -10.18 -36.06
N LYS A 136 -8.95 -10.32 -35.55
CA LYS A 136 -9.72 -9.21 -34.96
C LYS A 136 -9.24 -8.98 -33.53
N SER A 137 -9.18 -7.72 -33.12
CA SER A 137 -8.98 -7.34 -31.72
C SER A 137 -10.17 -7.78 -30.85
N HIS A 138 -9.98 -7.82 -29.52
CA HIS A 138 -11.08 -8.10 -28.59
C HIS A 138 -12.21 -7.08 -28.70
N VAL A 139 -11.91 -5.83 -29.05
CA VAL A 139 -12.93 -4.80 -29.27
C VAL A 139 -13.78 -5.10 -30.51
N GLU A 140 -13.13 -5.45 -31.63
CA GLU A 140 -13.83 -5.82 -32.87
C GLU A 140 -14.67 -7.09 -32.69
N LEU A 141 -14.16 -8.09 -31.96
CA LEU A 141 -14.89 -9.31 -31.64
C LEU A 141 -16.09 -9.02 -30.74
N GLY A 142 -15.88 -8.30 -29.64
CA GLY A 142 -16.95 -8.03 -28.69
C GLY A 142 -18.04 -7.11 -29.27
N LYS A 143 -17.71 -6.19 -30.17
CA LYS A 143 -18.73 -5.43 -30.91
C LYS A 143 -19.53 -6.31 -31.87
N ALA A 144 -18.86 -7.20 -32.60
CA ALA A 144 -19.52 -8.09 -33.57
C ALA A 144 -20.46 -9.11 -32.88
N LEU A 145 -20.14 -9.48 -31.65
CA LEU A 145 -20.88 -10.47 -30.83
C LEU A 145 -21.76 -9.82 -29.75
N ASP A 146 -21.84 -8.49 -29.71
CA ASP A 146 -22.61 -7.73 -28.70
C ASP A 146 -22.25 -8.06 -27.24
N LEU A 147 -20.95 -8.20 -26.93
CA LEU A 147 -20.44 -8.68 -25.64
C LEU A 147 -20.20 -7.60 -24.59
N PHE A 148 -20.16 -6.33 -24.98
CA PHE A 148 -20.06 -5.20 -24.06
C PHE A 148 -20.61 -3.92 -24.69
N ASP A 149 -20.93 -2.96 -23.84
CA ASP A 149 -21.43 -1.64 -24.24
C ASP A 149 -20.64 -0.51 -23.55
N PHE A 150 -19.71 0.08 -24.30
CA PHE A 150 -18.91 1.23 -23.86
C PHE A 150 -19.67 2.55 -23.94
N ASP A 151 -20.65 2.67 -24.83
CA ASP A 151 -21.44 3.90 -25.01
C ASP A 151 -22.38 4.08 -23.81
N ALA A 152 -23.04 3.00 -23.38
CA ALA A 152 -23.81 2.97 -22.15
C ALA A 152 -22.94 3.22 -20.91
N GLY A 153 -21.75 2.61 -20.84
CA GLY A 153 -20.78 2.88 -19.77
C GLY A 153 -20.39 4.36 -19.70
N THR A 154 -20.05 4.94 -20.85
CA THR A 154 -19.70 6.36 -20.99
C THR A 154 -20.84 7.29 -20.59
N LYS A 155 -22.06 6.98 -21.02
CA LYS A 155 -23.26 7.76 -20.70
C LYS A 155 -23.57 7.77 -19.20
N VAL A 156 -23.28 6.68 -18.48
CA VAL A 156 -23.66 6.51 -17.07
C VAL A 156 -22.55 6.96 -16.11
N ALA A 157 -21.30 6.56 -16.37
CA ALA A 157 -20.20 6.73 -15.42
C ALA A 157 -18.97 7.45 -16.02
N GLY A 158 -18.98 7.75 -17.32
CA GLY A 158 -17.85 8.35 -18.03
C GLY A 158 -16.97 7.34 -18.76
N THR A 159 -15.91 7.83 -19.41
CA THR A 159 -15.02 6.99 -20.22
C THR A 159 -14.37 5.89 -19.38
N LYS A 160 -13.93 4.80 -20.03
CA LYS A 160 -13.30 3.63 -19.38
C LYS A 160 -14.21 2.85 -18.42
N PHE A 161 -15.52 3.13 -18.40
CA PHE A 161 -16.55 2.24 -17.87
C PHE A 161 -17.30 1.52 -19.00
N TYR A 162 -17.91 0.39 -18.67
CA TYR A 162 -18.55 -0.50 -19.65
C TYR A 162 -19.65 -1.34 -18.98
N TYR A 163 -20.55 -1.85 -19.79
CA TYR A 163 -21.39 -3.00 -19.43
C TYR A 163 -20.82 -4.24 -20.09
N LEU A 164 -20.71 -5.37 -19.37
CA LEU A 164 -20.57 -6.69 -20.00
C LEU A 164 -21.96 -7.20 -20.41
N LYS A 165 -22.02 -7.97 -21.50
CA LYS A 165 -23.25 -8.50 -22.08
C LYS A 165 -23.09 -9.96 -22.52
N ASN A 166 -24.24 -10.64 -22.60
CA ASN A 166 -24.41 -11.95 -23.21
C ASN A 166 -23.37 -12.98 -22.71
N GLU A 167 -22.73 -13.71 -23.63
CA GLU A 167 -21.81 -14.79 -23.31
C GLU A 167 -20.58 -14.32 -22.52
N LEU A 168 -20.18 -13.05 -22.65
CA LEU A 168 -19.03 -12.52 -21.92
C LEU A 168 -19.30 -12.36 -20.42
N VAL A 169 -20.54 -12.12 -20.02
CA VAL A 169 -20.93 -12.14 -18.60
C VAL A 169 -20.76 -13.54 -18.03
N LEU A 170 -21.22 -14.57 -18.76
CA LEU A 170 -21.10 -15.95 -18.32
C LEU A 170 -19.63 -16.40 -18.29
N LEU A 171 -18.83 -15.98 -19.27
CA LEU A 171 -17.40 -16.27 -19.32
C LEU A 171 -16.64 -15.61 -18.16
N ASP A 172 -16.91 -14.35 -17.84
CA ASP A 172 -16.31 -13.64 -16.70
C ASP A 172 -16.57 -14.38 -15.37
N LEU A 173 -17.82 -14.75 -15.11
CA LEU A 173 -18.19 -15.54 -13.93
C LEU A 173 -17.52 -16.93 -13.93
N ALA A 174 -17.44 -17.59 -15.09
CA ALA A 174 -16.80 -18.89 -15.21
C ALA A 174 -15.30 -18.84 -14.89
N ILE A 175 -14.59 -17.81 -15.36
CA ILE A 175 -13.16 -17.60 -15.08
C ILE A 175 -12.94 -17.37 -13.57
N GLN A 176 -13.76 -16.53 -12.94
CA GLN A 176 -13.68 -16.30 -11.49
C GLN A 176 -13.87 -17.61 -10.70
N GLN A 177 -14.89 -18.39 -11.06
CA GLN A 177 -15.16 -19.67 -10.42
C GLN A 177 -14.05 -20.70 -10.65
N PHE A 178 -13.50 -20.75 -11.87
CA PHE A 178 -12.37 -21.60 -12.22
C PHE A 178 -11.14 -21.29 -11.34
N CYS A 179 -10.77 -20.01 -11.23
CA CYS A 179 -9.66 -19.57 -10.37
C CYS A 179 -9.90 -19.99 -8.91
N PHE A 180 -11.08 -19.73 -8.34
CA PHE A 180 -11.38 -20.16 -6.98
C PHE A 180 -11.27 -21.66 -6.76
N GLN A 181 -11.84 -22.47 -7.66
CA GLN A 181 -11.78 -23.93 -7.53
C GLN A 181 -10.34 -24.43 -7.53
N LYS A 182 -9.47 -23.81 -8.34
CA LYS A 182 -8.05 -24.14 -8.37
C LYS A 182 -7.35 -23.74 -7.08
N LEU A 183 -7.59 -22.54 -6.58
CA LEU A 183 -6.98 -22.00 -5.36
C LEU A 183 -7.40 -22.76 -4.10
N ILE A 184 -8.68 -23.12 -3.98
CA ILE A 184 -9.18 -23.94 -2.87
C ILE A 184 -8.46 -25.29 -2.80
N LYS A 185 -8.22 -25.94 -3.96
CA LYS A 185 -7.47 -27.20 -4.02
C LYS A 185 -6.00 -27.05 -3.62
N LYS A 186 -5.45 -25.83 -3.71
CA LYS A 186 -4.10 -25.47 -3.26
C LYS A 186 -4.07 -24.99 -1.79
N GLY A 187 -5.18 -25.08 -1.08
CA GLY A 187 -5.28 -24.75 0.35
C GLY A 187 -5.55 -23.28 0.67
N PHE A 188 -5.98 -22.48 -0.31
CA PHE A 188 -6.38 -21.09 -0.09
C PHE A 188 -7.80 -21.02 0.48
N THR A 189 -7.99 -20.18 1.49
CA THR A 189 -9.31 -19.84 2.02
C THR A 189 -9.98 -18.82 1.11
N PRO A 190 -11.17 -19.10 0.53
CA PRO A 190 -11.86 -18.17 -0.35
C PRO A 190 -12.58 -17.08 0.44
N LEU A 191 -12.49 -15.84 -0.04
CA LEU A 191 -13.11 -14.65 0.54
C LEU A 191 -13.85 -13.85 -0.54
N ILE A 192 -14.87 -13.12 -0.11
CA ILE A 192 -15.38 -11.95 -0.83
C ILE A 192 -15.15 -10.77 0.11
N THR A 193 -14.40 -9.78 -0.33
CA THR A 193 -14.03 -8.65 0.54
C THR A 193 -14.97 -7.47 0.37
N PRO A 194 -15.07 -6.57 1.36
CA PRO A 194 -15.69 -5.26 1.13
C PRO A 194 -15.00 -4.52 -0.01
N ASP A 195 -15.75 -3.77 -0.83
CA ASP A 195 -15.20 -2.91 -1.88
C ASP A 195 -14.68 -1.55 -1.33
N LEU A 196 -14.77 -1.35 0.00
CA LEU A 196 -14.37 -0.14 0.71
C LEU A 196 -13.38 -0.47 1.84
N ALA A 197 -12.40 0.41 2.06
CA ALA A 197 -11.48 0.34 3.19
C ALA A 197 -11.20 1.73 3.80
N LYS A 198 -10.89 1.75 5.10
CA LYS A 198 -10.49 2.97 5.83
C LYS A 198 -9.14 3.49 5.35
N SER A 199 -8.89 4.80 5.42
CA SER A 199 -7.66 5.41 4.92
C SER A 199 -6.40 4.84 5.54
N ASP A 200 -6.44 4.50 6.82
CA ASP A 200 -5.31 3.87 7.53
C ASP A 200 -4.94 2.49 6.98
N ILE A 201 -5.92 1.72 6.47
CA ILE A 201 -5.68 0.40 5.85
C ILE A 201 -5.01 0.54 4.48
N LEU A 202 -5.47 1.51 3.67
CA LEU A 202 -4.82 1.82 2.39
C LEU A 202 -3.38 2.29 2.61
N ARG A 203 -3.17 3.16 3.60
CA ARG A 203 -1.84 3.65 3.97
C ARG A 203 -0.93 2.51 4.44
N GLY A 204 -1.44 1.61 5.28
CA GLY A 204 -0.71 0.43 5.74
C GLY A 204 -0.27 -0.50 4.60
N SER A 205 -1.09 -0.60 3.56
CA SER A 205 -0.83 -1.41 2.37
C SER A 205 0.05 -0.71 1.32
N GLY A 206 0.48 0.53 1.57
CA GLY A 206 1.33 1.29 0.63
C GLY A 206 0.60 1.94 -0.54
N PHE A 207 -0.74 1.95 -0.55
CA PHE A 207 -1.58 2.57 -1.59
C PHE A 207 -1.83 4.06 -1.38
N ASN A 208 -1.18 4.68 -0.39
CA ASN A 208 -1.16 6.14 -0.25
C ASN A 208 -0.29 6.73 -1.37
N PRO A 209 -0.68 7.84 -2.03
CA PRO A 209 0.08 8.38 -3.16
C PRO A 209 1.51 8.70 -2.73
N ARG A 210 2.49 8.00 -3.29
CA ARG A 210 3.92 8.40 -3.24
C ARG A 210 4.23 9.50 -4.27
N GLY A 211 3.21 10.29 -4.65
CA GLY A 211 3.24 11.29 -5.72
C GLY A 211 1.86 11.92 -5.97
N GLY A 212 1.73 12.75 -7.01
CA GLY A 212 0.48 13.47 -7.33
C GLY A 212 -0.64 12.61 -7.93
N GLU A 213 -0.34 11.40 -8.38
CA GLU A 213 -1.30 10.49 -9.01
C GLU A 213 -2.01 9.66 -7.94
N ARG A 214 -3.28 10.00 -7.66
CA ARG A 214 -4.13 9.24 -6.73
C ARG A 214 -4.81 8.11 -7.48
N ASN A 215 -4.35 6.87 -7.37
CA ASN A 215 -5.03 5.69 -7.93
C ASN A 215 -6.27 5.23 -7.15
N ILE A 216 -6.74 6.03 -6.19
CA ILE A 216 -7.81 5.69 -5.25
C ILE A 216 -8.98 6.66 -5.40
N TYR A 217 -10.20 6.13 -5.41
CA TYR A 217 -11.43 6.91 -5.27
C TYR A 217 -11.82 7.01 -3.80
N ASN A 218 -12.10 8.23 -3.31
CA ASN A 218 -12.47 8.48 -1.92
C ASN A 218 -13.98 8.73 -1.81
N ILE A 219 -14.60 8.29 -0.72
CA ILE A 219 -16.01 8.55 -0.44
C ILE A 219 -16.13 9.91 0.26
N GLU A 220 -16.90 10.82 -0.33
CA GLU A 220 -17.09 12.16 0.23
C GLU A 220 -17.76 12.10 1.61
N GLY A 221 -17.22 12.85 2.57
CA GLY A 221 -17.77 12.94 3.93
C GLY A 221 -17.53 11.70 4.81
N MET A 222 -16.75 10.71 4.37
CA MET A 222 -16.47 9.49 5.12
C MET A 222 -14.97 9.16 5.11
N ASP A 223 -14.47 8.51 6.17
CA ASP A 223 -13.13 7.88 6.17
C ASP A 223 -13.20 6.50 5.47
N LEU A 224 -13.61 6.49 4.21
CA LEU A 224 -13.73 5.29 3.38
C LEU A 224 -13.28 5.58 1.95
N ASN A 225 -12.65 4.59 1.34
CA ASN A 225 -12.10 4.68 0.00
C ASN A 225 -12.42 3.38 -0.75
N LEU A 226 -12.72 3.48 -2.05
CA LEU A 226 -12.86 2.30 -2.91
C LEU A 226 -11.49 1.63 -3.07
N ILE A 227 -11.47 0.30 -3.00
CA ILE A 227 -10.22 -0.45 -3.07
C ILE A 227 -9.74 -0.63 -4.50
N ALA A 228 -8.42 -0.51 -4.72
CA ALA A 228 -7.79 -0.76 -6.02
C ALA A 228 -7.46 -2.25 -6.26
N THR A 229 -7.60 -3.08 -5.22
CA THR A 229 -7.34 -4.52 -5.17
C THR A 229 -7.81 -5.08 -3.81
N ALA A 230 -8.22 -6.35 -3.77
CA ALA A 230 -8.49 -7.09 -2.53
C ALA A 230 -7.24 -7.25 -1.64
N GLU A 231 -6.03 -7.05 -2.17
CA GLU A 231 -4.79 -6.99 -1.37
C GLU A 231 -4.93 -6.07 -0.15
N ILE A 232 -5.56 -4.92 -0.33
CA ILE A 232 -5.75 -3.89 0.71
C ILE A 232 -6.62 -4.44 1.85
N THR A 233 -7.73 -5.09 1.51
CA THR A 233 -8.68 -5.61 2.50
C THR A 233 -8.18 -6.87 3.17
N ILE A 234 -7.52 -7.76 2.44
CA ILE A 234 -6.89 -8.96 3.02
C ILE A 234 -5.74 -8.54 3.96
N GLY A 235 -4.85 -7.65 3.50
CA GLY A 235 -3.75 -7.12 4.32
C GLY A 235 -4.25 -6.43 5.59
N GLY A 236 -5.36 -5.70 5.50
CA GLY A 236 -6.01 -5.05 6.64
C GLY A 236 -6.80 -5.98 7.56
N MET A 237 -7.24 -7.15 7.08
CA MET A 237 -8.12 -8.08 7.81
C MET A 237 -7.51 -8.54 9.14
N LEU A 238 -6.20 -8.73 9.15
CA LEU A 238 -5.43 -9.22 10.30
C LEU A 238 -4.69 -8.10 11.04
N SER A 239 -4.99 -6.83 10.73
CA SER A 239 -4.33 -5.68 11.35
C SER A 239 -4.52 -5.66 12.87
N GLY A 240 -3.43 -5.41 13.61
CA GLY A 240 -3.41 -5.36 15.07
C GLY A 240 -3.46 -6.72 15.77
N GLN A 241 -3.36 -7.84 15.03
CA GLN A 241 -3.33 -9.18 15.59
C GLN A 241 -1.90 -9.72 15.71
N THR A 242 -1.71 -10.71 16.58
CA THR A 242 -0.46 -11.46 16.75
C THR A 242 -0.76 -12.95 16.53
N PHE A 243 0.13 -13.64 15.82
CA PHE A 243 -0.05 -15.03 15.42
C PHE A 243 1.14 -15.87 15.91
N GLU A 244 0.88 -17.16 16.15
CA GLU A 244 1.95 -18.13 16.39
C GLU A 244 2.54 -18.57 15.05
N ALA A 245 3.84 -18.85 15.00
CA ALA A 245 4.51 -19.24 13.75
C ALA A 245 3.91 -20.52 13.13
N LYS A 246 3.35 -21.42 13.96
CA LYS A 246 2.69 -22.66 13.51
C LYS A 246 1.39 -22.42 12.72
N ASP A 247 0.80 -21.23 12.85
CA ASP A 247 -0.43 -20.88 12.13
C ASP A 247 -0.12 -20.34 10.72
N LEU A 248 1.16 -20.18 10.37
CA LEU A 248 1.66 -19.70 9.08
C LEU A 248 2.17 -20.88 8.22
N PRO A 249 2.02 -20.82 6.88
CA PRO A 249 1.43 -19.72 6.13
C PRO A 249 -0.11 -19.72 6.15
N MET A 250 -0.71 -18.54 6.32
CA MET A 250 -2.15 -18.36 6.09
C MET A 250 -2.35 -17.94 4.63
N LYS A 251 -3.13 -18.74 3.88
CA LYS A 251 -3.36 -18.53 2.44
C LYS A 251 -4.79 -18.09 2.19
N PHE A 252 -4.97 -16.96 1.52
CA PHE A 252 -6.27 -16.39 1.20
C PHE A 252 -6.38 -16.11 -0.29
N CYS A 253 -7.54 -16.43 -0.86
CA CYS A 253 -7.90 -15.95 -2.19
C CYS A 253 -9.19 -15.14 -2.11
N ALA A 254 -9.29 -14.02 -2.81
CA ALA A 254 -10.43 -13.13 -2.66
C ALA A 254 -10.96 -12.57 -3.97
N LEU A 255 -12.27 -12.48 -4.09
CA LEU A 255 -12.95 -11.74 -5.14
C LEU A 255 -13.28 -10.34 -4.66
N SER A 256 -12.95 -9.34 -5.47
CA SER A 256 -13.45 -7.97 -5.29
C SER A 256 -13.63 -7.25 -6.62
N HIS A 257 -14.43 -6.19 -6.60
CA HIS A 257 -14.31 -5.17 -7.62
C HIS A 257 -13.10 -4.30 -7.27
N CYS A 258 -12.36 -3.88 -8.29
CA CYS A 258 -11.15 -3.08 -8.18
C CYS A 258 -11.38 -1.75 -8.88
N PHE A 259 -11.17 -0.65 -8.16
CA PHE A 259 -11.43 0.70 -8.63
C PHE A 259 -10.12 1.48 -8.73
N ARG A 260 -9.80 2.00 -9.92
CA ARG A 260 -8.59 2.79 -10.16
C ARG A 260 -8.92 4.03 -10.96
N THR A 261 -8.47 5.20 -10.50
CA THR A 261 -8.71 6.47 -11.21
C THR A 261 -7.94 6.56 -12.53
N GLU A 262 -6.92 5.71 -12.73
CA GLU A 262 -6.08 5.67 -13.92
C GLU A 262 -5.55 7.06 -14.33
N ALA A 263 -5.26 7.90 -13.32
CA ALA A 263 -4.63 9.20 -13.52
C ALA A 263 -3.25 9.04 -14.21
N GLY A 264 -2.89 9.96 -15.10
CA GLY A 264 -1.61 9.92 -15.81
C GLY A 264 -1.53 8.99 -17.03
N ALA A 265 -2.46 8.05 -17.18
CA ALA A 265 -2.43 7.07 -18.27
C ALA A 265 -3.15 7.54 -19.54
N ALA A 266 -2.52 8.45 -20.29
CA ALA A 266 -2.91 8.80 -21.67
C ALA A 266 -2.10 7.96 -22.66
N GLY A 267 -2.74 7.04 -23.40
CA GLY A 267 -2.04 6.20 -24.38
C GLY A 267 -2.86 5.08 -25.02
N ARG A 268 -2.23 4.39 -25.99
CA ARG A 268 -2.82 3.33 -26.83
C ARG A 268 -3.38 2.13 -26.04
N ALA A 269 -2.86 1.87 -24.84
CA ALA A 269 -3.33 0.82 -23.93
C ALA A 269 -4.70 1.13 -23.27
N GLY A 270 -5.29 2.29 -23.54
CA GLY A 270 -6.56 2.73 -22.95
C GLY A 270 -7.84 2.33 -23.71
N TYR A 271 -7.74 1.59 -24.82
CA TYR A 271 -8.93 1.22 -25.61
C TYR A 271 -9.37 -0.23 -25.37
N GLY A 272 -10.66 -0.41 -25.04
CA GLY A 272 -11.25 -1.71 -24.69
C GLY A 272 -11.17 -2.02 -23.19
N LEU A 273 -11.20 -3.31 -22.83
CA LEU A 273 -11.24 -3.79 -21.44
C LEU A 273 -9.87 -3.91 -20.72
N TYR A 274 -8.76 -3.53 -21.35
CA TYR A 274 -7.41 -3.76 -20.78
C TYR A 274 -7.05 -2.77 -19.66
N ARG A 275 -7.51 -1.52 -19.76
CA ARG A 275 -7.28 -0.47 -18.76
C ARG A 275 -8.55 0.33 -18.52
N VAL A 276 -9.23 0.01 -17.43
CA VAL A 276 -10.58 0.48 -17.08
C VAL A 276 -10.63 0.97 -15.63
N HIS A 277 -11.63 1.79 -15.29
CA HIS A 277 -11.77 2.30 -13.92
C HIS A 277 -12.30 1.26 -12.94
N GLN A 278 -12.99 0.24 -13.45
CA GLN A 278 -13.57 -0.85 -12.67
C GLN A 278 -13.31 -2.18 -13.37
N PHE A 279 -12.77 -3.15 -12.63
CA PHE A 279 -12.59 -4.53 -13.09
C PHE A 279 -12.73 -5.49 -11.92
N THR A 280 -13.01 -6.76 -12.20
CA THR A 280 -13.10 -7.81 -11.19
C THR A 280 -11.78 -8.59 -11.14
N LYS A 281 -11.33 -8.94 -9.95
CA LYS A 281 -10.08 -9.70 -9.76
C LYS A 281 -10.25 -10.78 -8.69
N VAL A 282 -9.70 -11.96 -8.96
CA VAL A 282 -9.43 -12.98 -7.94
C VAL A 282 -7.98 -12.79 -7.48
N GLU A 283 -7.80 -12.32 -6.27
CA GLU A 283 -6.50 -12.05 -5.66
C GLU A 283 -6.00 -13.28 -4.89
N MET A 284 -4.68 -13.49 -4.88
CA MET A 284 -4.01 -14.39 -3.95
C MET A 284 -3.20 -13.59 -2.94
N TYR A 285 -3.22 -14.00 -1.68
CA TYR A 285 -2.47 -13.37 -0.61
C TYR A 285 -1.98 -14.41 0.40
N GLN A 286 -0.73 -14.32 0.82
CA GLN A 286 -0.17 -15.18 1.86
C GLN A 286 0.42 -14.33 3.00
N PHE A 287 0.09 -14.69 4.24
CA PHE A 287 0.88 -14.26 5.40
C PHE A 287 1.86 -15.39 5.72
N THR A 288 3.16 -15.08 5.73
CA THR A 288 4.24 -16.05 5.87
C THR A 288 5.17 -15.67 7.02
N THR A 289 6.10 -16.56 7.36
CA THR A 289 7.29 -16.16 8.12
C THR A 289 8.31 -15.50 7.19
N ASN A 290 9.34 -14.88 7.76
CA ASN A 290 10.43 -14.28 6.98
C ASN A 290 11.17 -15.34 6.15
N GLU A 291 11.33 -16.54 6.69
CA GLU A 291 12.08 -17.65 6.07
C GLU A 291 11.31 -18.29 4.91
N THR A 292 9.98 -18.19 4.91
CA THR A 292 9.11 -18.87 3.92
C THR A 292 8.53 -17.91 2.88
N GLY A 293 8.87 -16.62 2.94
CA GLY A 293 8.35 -15.61 2.01
C GLY A 293 8.73 -15.86 0.55
N GLU A 294 9.97 -16.28 0.29
CA GLU A 294 10.42 -16.57 -1.07
C GLU A 294 9.73 -17.81 -1.66
N ASP A 295 9.61 -18.87 -0.87
CA ASP A 295 8.88 -20.07 -1.28
C ASP A 295 7.42 -19.75 -1.61
N ALA A 296 6.78 -18.87 -0.84
CA ALA A 296 5.42 -18.42 -1.10
C ALA A 296 5.32 -17.58 -2.39
N LEU A 297 6.30 -16.71 -2.69
CA LEU A 297 6.36 -15.98 -3.96
C LEU A 297 6.42 -16.95 -5.15
N GLN A 298 7.28 -17.96 -5.07
CA GLN A 298 7.41 -18.98 -6.12
C GLN A 298 6.13 -19.82 -6.25
N GLU A 299 5.46 -20.16 -5.15
CA GLU A 299 4.16 -20.85 -5.18
C GLU A 299 3.10 -20.02 -5.91
N LEU A 300 2.98 -18.73 -5.56
CA LEU A 300 2.02 -17.81 -6.20
C LEU A 300 2.28 -17.71 -7.71
N LEU A 301 3.53 -17.47 -8.11
CA LEU A 301 3.93 -17.42 -9.52
C LEU A 301 3.63 -18.74 -10.23
N GLY A 302 3.89 -19.88 -9.58
CA GLY A 302 3.57 -21.20 -10.11
C GLY A 302 2.09 -21.39 -10.38
N ILE A 303 1.23 -20.97 -9.44
CA ILE A 303 -0.23 -21.04 -9.61
C ILE A 303 -0.71 -20.13 -10.74
N GLU A 304 -0.18 -18.91 -10.86
CA GLU A 304 -0.49 -18.00 -11.97
C GLU A 304 -0.14 -18.63 -13.32
N LYS A 305 1.06 -19.22 -13.44
CA LYS A 305 1.48 -19.96 -14.63
C LYS A 305 0.52 -21.11 -14.94
N GLU A 306 0.16 -21.91 -13.94
CA GLU A 306 -0.80 -23.02 -14.12
C GLU A 306 -2.16 -22.52 -14.61
N ILE A 307 -2.68 -21.39 -14.10
CA ILE A 307 -3.94 -20.79 -14.56
C ILE A 307 -3.88 -20.50 -16.06
N TYR A 308 -2.80 -19.86 -16.54
CA TYR A 308 -2.63 -19.58 -17.96
C TYR A 308 -2.38 -20.84 -18.81
N GLN A 309 -1.77 -21.87 -18.24
CA GLN A 309 -1.55 -23.16 -18.91
C GLN A 309 -2.86 -23.94 -19.08
N ASP A 310 -3.72 -23.93 -18.06
CA ASP A 310 -5.02 -24.63 -18.06
C ASP A 310 -6.05 -23.97 -19.00
N LEU A 311 -5.91 -22.68 -19.31
CA LEU A 311 -6.79 -21.91 -20.20
C LEU A 311 -6.44 -22.00 -21.70
N LYS A 312 -5.53 -22.91 -22.07
CA LYS A 312 -5.09 -23.10 -23.45
C LYS A 312 -5.98 -24.03 -24.28
#